data_AF-A0A9D5KWD5-F1
#
_entry.id   AF-A0A9D5KWD5-F1
#
_cell.length_a   1.000
_cell.length_b   1.000
_cell.length_c   1.000
_cell.angle_alpha   90.00
_cell.angle_beta   90.00
_cell.angle_gamma   90.00
#
_symmetry.space_group_name_H-M   'P 1'
#
loop_
_entity.id
_entity.type
_entity.pdbx_description
1 polymer ?
#
loop_
_entity_poly.entity_id
_entity_poly.type
_entity_poly.pdbx_seq_one_letter_code
_entity_poly.pdbx_strand_id
1 'polypeptide(L)'
;MKEEEKIIGRYGRKGPWKVPEGYFESLSVDIIEKLPAYPEKQEPVKLSAWQRVKPYVYLAAMFAGIWCMMQMFHNVSGMGSLNIDNPPEHIAALMSESAMDDMYLMPLSDSDYELIDEMSSKYSSIEEFEKDFGVTIEPQFDNADK
;
A
#
# COMPACT_ATOMS: atom_id res chain seq x y z
N MET A 1 -14.37 22.33 78.77
CA MET A 1 -13.65 23.52 79.28
C MET A 1 -12.22 23.22 79.74
N LYS A 2 -11.94 22.26 80.64
CA LYS A 2 -10.56 22.00 81.12
C LYS A 2 -9.58 21.47 80.05
N GLU A 3 -10.07 20.75 79.04
CA GLU A 3 -9.21 20.15 78.00
C GLU A 3 -8.75 21.18 76.96
N GLU A 4 -9.64 22.09 76.55
CA GLU A 4 -9.33 23.17 75.61
C GLU A 4 -8.25 24.12 76.17
N GLU A 5 -8.35 24.47 77.45
CA GLU A 5 -7.32 25.28 78.15
C GLU A 5 -5.96 24.57 78.19
N LYS A 6 -5.95 23.24 78.35
CA LYS A 6 -4.72 22.44 78.35
C LYS A 6 -4.07 22.36 76.96
N ILE A 7 -4.88 22.31 75.91
CA ILE A 7 -4.42 22.32 74.50
C ILE A 7 -3.87 23.71 74.15
N ILE A 8 -4.60 24.78 74.49
CA ILE A 8 -4.17 26.17 74.26
C ILE A 8 -2.90 26.50 75.05
N GLY A 9 -2.78 26.00 76.28
CA GLY A 9 -1.57 26.19 77.09
C GLY A 9 -0.33 25.48 76.55
N ARG A 10 -0.51 24.31 75.91
CA ARG A 10 0.61 23.57 75.29
C ARG A 10 1.01 24.08 73.92
N TYR A 11 0.05 24.39 73.06
CA TYR A 11 0.31 24.70 71.64
C TYR A 11 0.13 26.18 71.29
N GLY A 12 -0.34 26.99 72.25
CA GLY A 12 -0.64 28.40 72.02
C GLY A 12 -1.87 28.61 71.14
N ARG A 13 -2.22 29.88 70.92
CA ARG A 13 -3.27 30.31 69.97
C ARG A 13 -2.75 30.65 68.58
N LYS A 14 -1.43 30.65 68.41
CA LYS A 14 -0.78 30.97 67.13
C LYS A 14 -0.76 29.69 66.30
N GLY A 15 -1.66 29.60 65.33
CA GLY A 15 -1.67 28.47 64.40
C GLY A 15 -0.38 28.39 63.58
N PRO A 16 0.02 27.19 63.12
CA PRO A 16 1.25 26.97 62.34
C PRO A 16 1.20 27.57 60.92
N TRP A 17 0.14 28.30 60.58
CA TRP A 17 -0.14 28.82 59.24
C TRP A 17 0.59 30.14 58.92
N LYS A 18 1.58 30.54 59.72
CA LYS A 18 2.33 31.78 59.48
C LYS A 18 3.55 31.49 58.63
N VAL A 19 3.63 32.14 57.47
CA VAL A 19 4.81 32.09 56.62
C VAL A 19 6.01 32.78 57.30
N PRO A 20 7.24 32.35 57.02
CA PRO A 20 8.45 33.09 57.40
C PRO A 20 8.42 34.51 56.85
N GLU A 21 9.02 35.46 57.58
CA GLU A 21 9.18 36.81 57.05
C GLU A 21 10.08 36.79 55.81
N GLY A 22 9.68 37.51 54.76
CA GLY A 22 10.38 37.53 53.47
C GLY A 22 10.11 36.34 52.53
N TYR A 23 9.29 35.35 52.90
CA TYR A 23 8.99 34.18 52.02
C TYR A 23 8.48 34.59 50.63
N PHE A 24 7.58 35.57 50.57
CA PHE A 24 7.02 36.05 49.30
C PHE A 24 7.96 36.98 48.53
N GLU A 25 9.06 37.43 49.13
CA GLU A 25 10.06 38.27 48.47
C GLU A 25 10.97 37.43 47.55
N SER A 26 11.34 36.20 47.97
CA SER A 26 12.15 35.29 47.16
C SER A 26 11.33 34.33 46.28
N LEU A 27 10.05 34.11 46.61
CA LEU A 27 9.21 33.12 45.93
C LEU A 27 9.14 33.33 44.40
N SER A 28 9.05 34.57 43.94
CA SER A 28 8.98 34.87 42.51
C SER A 28 10.27 34.50 41.78
N VAL A 29 11.42 34.77 42.41
CA VAL A 29 12.75 34.41 41.89
C VAL A 29 12.90 32.89 41.85
N ASP A 30 12.55 32.21 42.95
CA ASP A 30 12.62 30.75 43.06
C ASP A 30 11.71 30.05 42.04
N ILE A 31 10.54 30.61 41.75
CA ILE A 31 9.63 30.09 40.73
C ILE A 31 10.29 30.22 39.36
N ILE A 32 10.79 31.40 38.99
CA ILE A 32 11.39 31.65 37.69
C ILE A 32 12.64 30.77 37.48
N GLU A 33 13.48 30.60 38.49
CA GLU A 33 14.66 29.73 38.43
C GLU A 33 14.33 28.25 38.26
N LYS A 34 13.20 27.79 38.83
CA LYS A 34 12.73 26.41 38.72
C LYS A 34 11.88 26.14 37.49
N LEU A 35 11.47 27.18 36.76
CA LEU A 35 10.73 26.97 35.52
C LEU A 35 11.66 26.32 34.49
N PRO A 36 11.29 25.17 33.91
CA PRO A 36 12.04 24.62 32.79
C PRO A 36 12.03 25.62 31.63
N ALA A 37 13.11 25.61 30.84
CA ALA A 37 13.14 26.38 29.60
C ALA A 37 11.91 26.03 28.76
N TYR A 38 11.16 27.04 28.32
CA TYR A 38 10.01 26.82 27.45
C TYR A 38 10.50 26.04 26.22
N PRO A 39 9.87 24.92 25.85
CA PRO A 39 10.30 24.17 24.68
C PRO A 39 10.28 25.13 23.50
N GLU A 40 11.42 25.31 22.84
CA GLU A 40 11.51 26.12 21.62
C GLU A 40 10.37 25.68 20.70
N LYS A 41 9.53 26.65 20.29
CA LYS A 41 8.48 26.39 19.31
C LYS A 41 9.18 25.74 18.12
N GLN A 42 8.84 24.48 17.85
CA GLN A 42 9.38 23.77 16.70
C GLN A 42 9.13 24.65 15.48
N GLU A 43 10.20 25.19 14.90
CA GLU A 43 10.07 26.03 13.72
C GLU A 43 9.37 25.19 12.65
N PRO A 44 8.37 25.73 11.95
CA PRO A 44 7.71 25.01 10.88
C PRO A 44 8.76 24.60 9.86
N VAL A 45 8.88 23.29 9.62
CA VAL A 45 9.81 22.74 8.63
C VAL A 45 9.55 23.45 7.31
N LYS A 46 10.54 24.21 6.85
CA LYS A 46 10.45 24.96 5.59
C LYS A 46 10.38 23.95 4.45
N LEU A 47 9.17 23.70 3.95
CA LEU A 47 8.96 22.81 2.80
C LEU A 47 9.73 23.38 1.59
N SER A 48 10.61 22.56 1.02
CA SER A 48 11.34 22.91 -0.19
C SER A 48 10.35 23.08 -1.37
N ALA A 49 10.66 24.00 -2.29
CA ALA A 49 9.87 24.21 -3.50
C ALA A 49 9.64 22.90 -4.28
N TRP A 50 10.62 21.99 -4.26
CA TRP A 50 10.51 20.68 -4.88
C TRP A 50 9.43 19.78 -4.26
N GLN A 51 9.26 19.83 -2.93
CA GLN A 51 8.21 19.07 -2.25
C GLN A 51 6.81 19.54 -2.66
N ARG A 52 6.65 20.84 -2.99
CA ARG A 52 5.40 21.40 -3.50
C ARG A 52 5.14 21.00 -4.95
N VAL A 53 6.18 20.86 -5.77
CA VAL A 53 6.07 20.55 -7.21
C VAL A 53 5.91 19.05 -7.47
N LYS A 54 6.50 18.20 -6.63
CA LYS A 54 6.43 16.73 -6.71
C LYS A 54 5.01 16.17 -7.00
N PRO A 55 3.93 16.55 -6.28
CA PRO A 55 2.59 16.02 -6.57
C PRO A 55 2.07 16.42 -7.96
N TYR A 56 2.36 17.64 -8.43
CA TYR A 56 1.93 18.09 -9.76
C TYR A 56 2.65 17.34 -10.88
N VAL A 57 3.91 16.95 -10.67
CA VAL A 57 4.65 16.13 -11.64
C VAL A 57 4.02 14.75 -11.78
N TYR A 58 3.56 14.12 -10.68
CA TYR A 58 2.83 12.85 -10.78
C TYR A 58 1.50 13.00 -11.52
N LEU A 59 0.73 14.06 -11.24
CA LEU A 59 -0.50 14.34 -11.98
C LEU A 59 -0.21 14.55 -13.46
N ALA A 60 0.79 15.36 -13.80
CA ALA A 60 1.20 15.60 -15.17
C ALA A 60 1.62 14.30 -15.88
N ALA A 61 2.33 13.39 -15.19
CA ALA A 61 2.71 12.09 -15.75
C ALA A 61 1.48 11.19 -16.02
N MET A 62 0.50 11.17 -15.12
CA MET A 62 -0.76 10.43 -15.34
C MET A 62 -1.54 11.00 -16.53
N PHE A 63 -1.68 12.32 -16.62
CA PHE A 63 -2.32 12.99 -17.76
C PHE A 63 -1.57 12.73 -19.06
N ALA A 64 -0.24 12.82 -19.05
CA ALA A 64 0.59 12.55 -20.21
C ALA A 64 0.49 11.09 -20.66
N GLY A 65 0.39 10.12 -19.74
CA GLY A 65 0.19 8.72 -20.06
C GLY A 65 -1.13 8.46 -20.80
N ILE A 66 -2.24 8.99 -20.26
CA ILE A 66 -3.57 8.86 -20.88
C ILE A 66 -3.60 9.58 -22.23
N TRP A 67 -3.04 10.79 -22.30
CA TRP A 67 -2.94 11.56 -23.54
C TRP A 67 -2.09 10.85 -24.60
N CYS A 68 -0.95 10.28 -24.20
CA CYS A 68 -0.08 9.53 -25.08
C CYS A 68 -0.78 8.29 -25.64
N MET A 69 -1.52 7.54 -24.79
CA MET A 69 -2.30 6.40 -25.25
C MET A 69 -3.39 6.82 -26.25
N MET A 70 -4.10 7.92 -25.98
CA MET A 70 -5.11 8.45 -26.91
C MET A 70 -4.49 8.96 -28.22
N GLN A 71 -3.33 9.61 -28.16
CA GLN A 71 -2.61 10.08 -29.35
C GLN A 71 -2.04 8.91 -30.16
N MET A 72 -1.51 7.88 -29.51
CA MET A 72 -1.03 6.67 -30.18
C MET A 72 -2.18 5.93 -30.84
N PHE A 73 -3.31 5.77 -30.14
CA PHE A 73 -4.53 5.21 -30.72
C PHE A 73 -5.01 6.07 -31.89
N HIS A 74 -5.11 7.38 -31.77
CA HIS A 74 -5.52 8.24 -32.89
C HIS A 74 -4.53 8.19 -34.07
N ASN A 75 -3.22 8.06 -33.82
CA ASN A 75 -2.22 7.95 -34.88
C ASN A 75 -2.24 6.57 -35.56
N VAL A 76 -2.52 5.50 -34.81
CA VAL A 76 -2.63 4.12 -35.35
C VAL A 76 -4.00 3.90 -36.01
N SER A 77 -5.07 4.36 -35.38
CA SER A 77 -6.45 4.39 -35.88
C SER A 77 -6.70 5.52 -36.88
N GLY A 78 -5.73 6.39 -37.14
CA GLY A 78 -5.76 7.35 -38.26
C GLY A 78 -5.80 6.68 -39.64
N MET A 79 -5.71 5.34 -39.68
CA MET A 79 -5.98 4.52 -40.86
C MET A 79 -7.43 4.02 -40.96
N GLY A 80 -8.25 4.21 -39.93
CA GLY A 80 -9.65 3.79 -39.91
C GLY A 80 -10.47 4.75 -39.07
N SER A 81 -11.18 5.68 -39.73
CA SER A 81 -12.20 6.50 -39.10
C SER A 81 -13.22 5.61 -38.40
N LEU A 82 -13.10 5.47 -37.07
CA LEU A 82 -14.10 4.79 -36.27
C LEU A 82 -15.33 5.71 -36.19
N ASN A 83 -16.26 5.49 -37.12
CA ASN A 83 -17.53 6.18 -37.12
C ASN A 83 -18.40 5.64 -35.97
N ILE A 84 -18.53 6.44 -34.92
CA ILE A 84 -19.36 6.17 -33.74
C ILE A 84 -20.85 6.05 -34.06
N ASP A 85 -21.28 6.48 -35.26
CA ASP A 85 -22.68 6.45 -35.67
C ASP A 85 -23.18 5.04 -36.05
N ASN A 86 -22.29 4.06 -36.24
CA ASN A 86 -22.70 2.67 -36.54
C ASN A 86 -21.86 1.61 -35.77
N PRO A 87 -22.11 1.43 -34.46
CA PRO A 87 -21.37 0.46 -33.65
C PRO A 87 -21.48 -1.02 -34.07
N PRO A 88 -22.60 -1.55 -34.62
CA PRO A 88 -22.70 -3.00 -34.87
C PRO A 88 -21.80 -3.49 -36.01
N GLU A 89 -21.57 -2.70 -37.06
CA GLU A 89 -20.69 -3.10 -38.17
C GLU A 89 -19.21 -3.12 -37.77
N HIS A 90 -18.79 -2.20 -36.90
CA HIS A 90 -17.42 -2.16 -36.42
C HIS A 90 -17.10 -3.33 -35.48
N ILE A 91 -18.06 -3.74 -34.64
CA ILE A 91 -17.94 -4.93 -33.79
C ILE A 91 -17.84 -6.19 -34.67
N ALA A 92 -18.65 -6.28 -35.74
CA ALA A 92 -18.60 -7.40 -36.67
C ALA A 92 -17.24 -7.47 -37.42
N ALA A 93 -16.69 -6.32 -37.83
CA ALA A 93 -15.38 -6.27 -38.47
C ALA A 93 -14.26 -6.70 -37.50
N LEU A 94 -14.29 -6.25 -36.24
CA LEU A 94 -13.34 -6.67 -35.21
C LEU A 94 -13.43 -8.17 -34.89
N MET A 95 -14.64 -8.75 -34.96
CA MET A 95 -14.85 -10.19 -34.78
C MET A 95 -14.46 -11.01 -36.03
N SER A 96 -14.45 -10.39 -37.21
CA SER A 96 -13.97 -11.02 -38.45
C SER A 96 -12.46 -10.99 -38.61
N GLU A 97 -11.77 -10.14 -37.84
CA GLU A 97 -10.32 -10.04 -37.87
C GLU A 97 -9.73 -11.25 -37.14
N SER A 98 -8.82 -11.95 -37.83
CA SER A 98 -8.08 -13.15 -37.42
C SER A 98 -7.26 -13.03 -36.13
N ALA A 99 -7.39 -11.91 -35.40
CA ALA A 99 -6.72 -11.65 -34.13
C ALA A 99 -7.21 -12.53 -32.98
N MET A 100 -8.38 -13.17 -33.11
CA MET A 100 -8.84 -14.16 -32.13
C MET A 100 -8.22 -15.55 -32.35
N ASP A 101 -7.71 -15.87 -33.55
CA ASP A 101 -7.10 -17.18 -33.82
C ASP A 101 -5.69 -17.27 -33.20
N ASP A 102 -4.91 -16.18 -33.31
CA ASP A 102 -3.57 -16.09 -32.69
C ASP A 102 -3.60 -16.04 -31.15
N MET A 103 -4.71 -15.59 -30.53
CA MET A 103 -4.81 -15.49 -29.07
C MET A 103 -5.10 -16.84 -28.39
N TYR A 104 -5.70 -17.80 -29.11
CA TYR A 104 -6.00 -19.14 -28.58
C TYR A 104 -4.91 -20.17 -28.88
N LEU A 105 -3.91 -19.83 -29.70
CA LEU A 105 -2.75 -20.67 -29.94
C LEU A 105 -1.71 -20.44 -28.83
N MET A 106 -1.73 -21.27 -27.79
CA MET A 106 -0.59 -21.35 -26.87
C MET A 106 0.66 -21.63 -27.71
N PRO A 107 1.74 -20.82 -27.63
CA PRO A 107 2.93 -21.01 -28.46
C PRO A 107 3.71 -22.19 -27.87
N LEU A 108 3.25 -23.40 -28.12
CA LEU A 108 4.05 -24.60 -27.97
C LEU A 108 5.09 -24.58 -29.09
N SER A 109 6.36 -24.81 -28.75
CA SER A 109 7.39 -24.91 -29.76
C SER A 109 7.13 -26.15 -30.63
N ASP A 110 7.59 -26.15 -31.90
CA ASP A 110 7.45 -27.33 -32.78
C ASP A 110 8.01 -28.60 -32.10
N SER A 111 9.07 -28.46 -31.29
CA SER A 111 9.64 -29.54 -30.49
C SER A 111 8.70 -30.08 -29.40
N ASP A 112 7.86 -29.23 -28.80
CA ASP A 112 6.93 -29.67 -27.77
C ASP A 112 5.78 -30.50 -28.39
N TYR A 113 5.35 -30.14 -29.61
CA TYR A 113 4.34 -30.91 -30.34
C TYR A 113 4.83 -32.31 -30.73
N GLU A 114 6.03 -32.41 -31.30
CA GLU A 114 6.63 -33.72 -31.64
C GLU A 114 6.82 -34.59 -30.40
N LEU A 115 7.26 -34.00 -29.28
CA LEU A 115 7.43 -34.72 -28.02
C LEU A 115 6.10 -35.25 -27.49
N ILE A 116 5.03 -34.44 -27.51
CA ILE A 116 3.70 -34.84 -27.03
C ILE A 116 3.14 -35.99 -27.90
N ASP A 117 3.29 -35.91 -29.22
CA ASP A 117 2.83 -36.95 -30.14
C ASP A 117 3.61 -38.27 -29.97
N GLU A 118 4.93 -38.20 -29.80
CA GLU A 118 5.78 -39.36 -29.52
C GLU A 118 5.40 -40.02 -28.19
N MET A 119 5.20 -39.22 -27.14
CA MET A 119 4.80 -39.72 -25.83
C MET A 119 3.41 -40.35 -25.86
N SER A 120 2.45 -39.71 -26.54
CA SER A 120 1.09 -40.22 -26.68
C SER A 120 0.99 -41.47 -27.54
N SER A 121 1.89 -41.66 -28.51
CA SER A 121 1.90 -42.85 -29.37
C SER A 121 2.60 -44.04 -28.72
N LYS A 122 3.62 -43.80 -27.89
CA LYS A 122 4.39 -44.85 -27.21
C LYS A 122 3.74 -45.35 -25.93
N TYR A 123 3.12 -44.48 -25.14
CA TYR A 123 2.56 -44.84 -23.85
C TYR A 123 1.05 -44.72 -23.87
N SER A 124 0.38 -45.82 -23.52
CA SER A 124 -1.08 -45.89 -23.46
C SER A 124 -1.62 -45.67 -22.04
N SER A 125 -0.77 -45.82 -21.03
CA SER A 125 -1.11 -45.61 -19.61
C SER A 125 0.08 -45.05 -18.83
N ILE A 126 -0.21 -44.41 -17.69
CA ILE A 126 0.83 -43.78 -16.86
C ILE A 126 1.74 -44.84 -16.22
N GLU A 127 1.22 -46.02 -15.92
CA GLU A 127 1.97 -47.14 -15.33
C GLU A 127 3.04 -47.67 -16.30
N GLU A 128 2.77 -47.63 -17.60
CA GLU A 128 3.71 -48.02 -18.66
C GLU A 128 4.88 -47.03 -18.75
N PHE A 129 4.56 -45.73 -18.63
CA PHE A 129 5.56 -44.67 -18.55
C PHE A 129 6.44 -44.80 -17.29
N GLU A 130 5.83 -45.00 -16.12
CA GLU A 130 6.54 -45.19 -14.85
C GLU A 130 7.53 -46.35 -14.89
N LYS A 131 7.12 -47.46 -15.51
CA LYS A 131 7.94 -48.66 -15.63
C LYS A 131 9.17 -48.47 -16.51
N ASP A 132 9.03 -47.71 -17.60
CA ASP A 132 10.11 -47.50 -18.57
C ASP A 132 11.15 -46.48 -18.07
N PHE A 133 10.69 -45.45 -17.35
CA PHE A 133 11.56 -44.42 -16.77
C PHE A 133 12.01 -44.72 -15.33
N GLY A 134 11.44 -45.74 -14.68
CA GLY A 134 11.76 -46.10 -13.29
C GLY A 134 11.34 -45.04 -12.27
N VAL A 135 10.31 -44.26 -12.58
CA VAL A 135 9.78 -43.16 -11.76
C VAL A 135 8.41 -43.57 -11.23
N THR A 136 8.08 -43.23 -9.99
CA THR A 136 6.72 -43.38 -9.44
C THR A 136 6.11 -42.00 -9.28
N ILE A 137 5.02 -41.74 -10.00
CA ILE A 137 4.29 -40.47 -9.99
C ILE A 137 3.13 -40.61 -9.01
N GLU A 138 3.28 -40.03 -7.83
CA GLU A 138 2.19 -40.02 -6.84
C GLU A 138 1.06 -39.07 -7.30
N PRO A 139 -0.20 -39.55 -7.37
CA PRO A 139 -1.33 -38.69 -7.70
C PRO A 139 -1.56 -37.67 -6.57
N GLN A 140 -1.38 -36.38 -6.86
CA GLN A 140 -1.46 -35.33 -5.83
C GLN A 140 -2.88 -35.08 -5.28
N PHE A 141 -3.93 -35.69 -5.84
CA PHE A 141 -5.33 -35.41 -5.50
C PHE A 141 -6.21 -36.65 -5.29
N ASP A 142 -5.66 -37.78 -4.85
CA ASP A 142 -6.44 -39.01 -4.63
C ASP A 142 -7.38 -38.95 -3.40
N ASN A 143 -7.38 -37.84 -2.65
CA ASN A 143 -8.18 -37.65 -1.43
C ASN A 143 -9.02 -36.36 -1.45
N ALA A 144 -9.58 -35.98 -2.60
CA ALA A 144 -10.49 -34.82 -2.68
C ALA A 144 -11.93 -35.12 -2.23
N ASP A 145 -12.25 -36.38 -1.87
CA ASP A 145 -13.55 -36.77 -1.31
C ASP A 145 -13.38 -37.36 0.11
N LYS A 146 -13.11 -36.50 1.09
CA LYS A 146 -13.42 -36.70 2.51
C LYS A 146 -13.86 -35.40 3.17
#